data_AF-A0A3D5NNH9-F1
#
_entry.id   AF-A0A3D5NNH9-F1
#
_cell.length_a   1.000
_cell.length_b   1.000
_cell.length_c   1.000
_cell.angle_alpha   90.00
_cell.angle_beta   90.00
_cell.angle_gamma   90.00
#
_symmetry.space_group_name_H-M   'P 1'
#
loop_
_entity.id
_entity.type
_entity.pdbx_description
1 polymer ?
#
loop_
_entity_poly.entity_id
_entity_poly.type
_entity_poly.pdbx_seq_one_letter_code
_entity_poly.pdbx_strand_id
1 'polypeptide(L)'
;MAMMKGRKDGNDKAVVLIGHIDTVGTSDYGALEEYATEPLTLMRKLSELNLPANVREDLSSGNYLFGRGALDMKSGVSVIINLLETASKDPDSFSGNLVAAFVTDEEGNSKGMLSCVP
;
A
#
# COMPACT_ATOMS: atom_id res chain seq x y z
N MET A 1 -14.24 -3.20 2.43
CA MET A 1 -13.93 -3.57 3.83
C MET A 1 -13.77 -5.08 3.92
N ALA A 2 -12.86 -5.57 4.76
CA ALA A 2 -12.67 -6.99 5.07
C ALA A 2 -12.53 -7.18 6.59
N MET A 3 -12.85 -8.37 7.10
CA MET A 3 -12.74 -8.70 8.53
C MET A 3 -12.15 -10.10 8.72
N MET A 4 -11.20 -10.23 9.65
CA MET A 4 -10.71 -11.50 10.16
C MET A 4 -11.09 -11.60 11.65
N LYS A 5 -11.71 -12.71 12.03
CA LYS A 5 -12.10 -13.00 13.41
C LYS A 5 -11.18 -14.06 14.01
N GLY A 6 -10.48 -13.69 15.08
CA GLY A 6 -9.76 -14.64 15.92
C GLY A 6 -10.74 -15.52 16.70
N ARG A 7 -10.30 -16.74 17.01
CA ARG A 7 -11.09 -17.77 17.72
C ARG A 7 -10.34 -18.40 18.89
N LYS A 8 -9.14 -17.91 19.22
CA LYS A 8 -8.36 -18.42 20.35
C LYS A 8 -9.10 -18.31 21.67
N ASP A 9 -9.83 -17.21 21.85
CA ASP A 9 -10.57 -16.89 23.07
C ASP A 9 -11.76 -15.96 22.74
N GLY A 10 -12.52 -15.57 23.77
CA GLY A 10 -13.67 -14.68 23.64
C GLY A 10 -13.32 -13.19 23.51
N ASN A 11 -12.10 -12.83 23.10
CA ASN A 11 -11.68 -11.43 22.97
C ASN A 11 -12.37 -10.74 21.79
N ASP A 12 -13.18 -9.72 22.09
CA ASP A 12 -13.96 -8.96 21.11
C ASP A 12 -13.25 -7.69 20.62
N LYS A 13 -12.04 -7.39 21.12
CA LYS A 13 -11.27 -6.22 20.67
C LYS A 13 -10.87 -6.36 19.22
N ALA A 14 -10.87 -5.23 18.51
CA ALA A 14 -10.50 -5.16 17.11
C ALA A 14 -9.39 -4.13 16.89
N VAL A 15 -8.44 -4.47 16.02
CA VAL A 15 -7.52 -3.50 15.42
C VAL A 15 -8.07 -3.13 14.06
N VAL A 16 -8.22 -1.82 13.83
CA VAL A 16 -8.66 -1.28 12.54
C VAL A 16 -7.43 -0.90 11.73
N LEU A 17 -7.32 -1.52 10.55
CA LEU A 17 -6.27 -1.29 9.57
C LEU A 17 -6.88 -0.47 8.45
N ILE A 18 -6.32 0.71 8.19
CA ILE A 18 -6.81 1.62 7.16
C ILE A 18 -5.76 1.79 6.07
N GLY A 19 -6.21 2.00 4.85
CA GLY A 19 -5.35 2.45 3.77
C GLY A 19 -6.14 3.00 2.60
N HIS A 20 -5.43 3.53 1.62
CA HIS A 20 -6.01 4.01 0.37
C HIS A 20 -5.28 3.43 -0.84
N ILE A 21 -6.00 3.31 -1.95
CA ILE A 21 -5.48 2.70 -3.19
C ILE A 21 -5.43 3.69 -4.36
N ASP A 22 -6.06 4.85 -4.22
CA ASP A 22 -5.81 6.01 -5.07
C ASP A 22 -4.42 6.60 -4.80
N THR A 23 -3.98 7.42 -5.73
CA THR A 23 -2.72 8.16 -5.65
C THR A 23 -2.97 9.55 -6.22
N VAL A 24 -2.09 10.51 -5.94
CA VAL A 24 -2.01 11.73 -6.76
C VAL A 24 -1.73 11.44 -8.25
N GLY A 25 -1.89 12.47 -9.08
CA GLY A 25 -1.57 12.41 -10.51
C GLY A 25 -0.10 12.06 -10.83
N THR A 26 0.14 11.75 -12.10
CA THR A 26 1.43 11.24 -12.60
C THR A 26 2.20 12.23 -13.48
N SER A 27 1.64 13.43 -13.69
CA SER A 27 2.21 14.44 -14.60
C SER A 27 3.60 14.92 -14.20
N ASP A 28 3.97 14.76 -12.92
CA ASP A 28 5.28 15.11 -12.38
C ASP A 28 6.41 14.20 -12.88
N TYR A 29 6.10 13.04 -13.47
CA TYR A 29 7.07 12.16 -14.12
C TYR A 29 7.49 12.64 -15.52
N GLY A 30 6.81 13.64 -16.09
CA GLY A 30 7.13 14.21 -17.40
C GLY A 30 7.16 13.15 -18.51
N ALA A 31 8.30 13.03 -19.20
CA ALA A 31 8.47 12.05 -20.28
C ALA A 31 8.34 10.57 -19.84
N LEU A 32 8.35 10.30 -18.54
CA LEU A 32 8.18 8.97 -17.97
C LEU A 32 6.77 8.72 -17.40
N GLU A 33 5.81 9.63 -17.61
CA GLU A 33 4.47 9.56 -17.04
C GLU A 33 3.75 8.23 -17.35
N GLU A 34 3.84 7.73 -18.59
CA GLU A 34 3.23 6.47 -18.99
C GLU A 34 3.74 5.25 -18.19
N TYR A 35 4.93 5.36 -17.58
CA TYR A 35 5.55 4.29 -16.78
C TYR A 35 5.40 4.51 -15.28
N ALA A 36 4.76 5.59 -14.83
CA ALA A 36 4.73 5.98 -13.42
C ALA A 36 4.20 4.86 -12.50
N THR A 37 3.25 4.06 -12.98
CA THR A 37 2.65 2.92 -12.24
C THR A 37 3.22 1.56 -12.65
N GLU A 38 4.31 1.52 -13.41
CA GLU A 38 5.00 0.29 -13.81
C GLU A 38 6.43 0.25 -13.23
N PRO A 39 6.61 -0.14 -11.95
CA PRO A 39 7.89 0.01 -11.26
C PRO A 39 9.09 -0.58 -11.99
N LEU A 40 8.95 -1.78 -12.56
CA LEU A 40 10.04 -2.45 -13.28
C LEU A 40 10.40 -1.72 -14.57
N THR A 41 9.40 -1.27 -15.33
CA THR A 41 9.60 -0.48 -16.56
C THR A 41 10.21 0.89 -16.24
N LEU A 42 9.67 1.57 -15.22
CA LEU A 42 10.13 2.87 -14.75
C LEU A 42 11.60 2.83 -14.32
N MET A 43 11.98 1.85 -13.49
CA MET A 43 13.37 1.71 -13.02
C MET A 43 14.35 1.50 -14.19
N ARG A 44 13.96 0.68 -15.19
CA ARG A 44 14.74 0.50 -16.41
C ARG A 44 14.89 1.82 -17.17
N LYS A 45 13.81 2.58 -17.35
CA LYS A 45 13.86 3.89 -18.02
C LYS A 45 14.67 4.94 -17.25
N LEU A 46 14.54 4.98 -15.93
CA LEU A 46 15.35 5.84 -15.07
C LEU A 46 16.84 5.54 -15.21
N SER A 47 17.22 4.27 -15.39
CA SER A 47 18.63 3.87 -15.57
C SER A 47 19.27 4.39 -16.86
N GLU A 48 18.44 4.76 -17.86
CA GLU A 48 18.87 5.34 -19.13
C GLU A 48 19.14 6.86 -19.01
N LEU A 49 18.78 7.50 -17.89
CA LEU A 49 18.90 8.95 -17.68
C LEU A 49 20.15 9.33 -16.88
N ASN A 50 20.59 10.59 -17.07
CA ASN A 50 21.64 11.16 -16.23
C ASN A 50 21.07 11.65 -14.90
N LEU A 51 20.99 10.75 -13.92
CA LEU A 51 20.48 11.01 -12.59
C LEU A 51 21.56 11.48 -11.60
N PRO A 52 21.18 12.22 -10.53
CA PRO A 52 22.06 12.49 -9.40
C PRO A 52 22.65 11.21 -8.80
N ALA A 53 23.86 11.30 -8.23
CA ALA A 53 24.62 10.14 -7.76
C ALA A 53 23.85 9.30 -6.71
N ASN A 54 23.20 9.97 -5.76
CA ASN A 54 22.39 9.31 -4.73
C ASN A 54 21.19 8.55 -5.34
N VAL A 55 20.52 9.13 -6.34
CA VAL A 55 19.39 8.47 -7.00
C VAL A 55 19.85 7.24 -7.79
N ARG A 56 21.03 7.31 -8.41
CA ARG A 56 21.63 6.16 -9.12
C ARG A 56 22.01 5.05 -8.14
N GLU A 57 22.54 5.40 -6.98
CA GLU A 57 22.84 4.46 -5.91
C GLU A 57 21.56 3.76 -5.45
N ASP A 58 20.52 4.51 -5.10
CA ASP A 58 19.22 3.95 -4.71
C ASP A 58 18.64 3.02 -5.79
N LEU A 59 18.66 3.47 -7.05
CA LEU A 59 18.15 2.72 -8.20
C LEU A 59 18.88 1.39 -8.43
N SER A 60 20.19 1.35 -8.19
CA SER A 60 21.03 0.16 -8.42
C SER A 60 21.19 -0.73 -7.19
N SER A 61 20.90 -0.21 -5.99
CA SER A 61 21.07 -0.93 -4.72
C SER A 61 20.17 -2.16 -4.56
N GLY A 62 19.04 -2.20 -5.25
CA GLY A 62 17.99 -3.20 -5.05
C GLY A 62 17.14 -2.99 -3.79
N ASN A 63 17.40 -1.94 -3.01
CA ASN A 63 16.68 -1.64 -1.77
C ASN A 63 15.40 -0.82 -1.99
N TYR A 64 15.23 -0.24 -3.18
CA TYR A 64 14.13 0.67 -3.49
C TYR A 64 13.31 0.18 -4.67
N LEU A 65 11.99 0.35 -4.54
CA LEU A 65 11.02 0.16 -5.61
C LEU A 65 10.47 1.54 -6.01
N PHE A 66 10.82 2.00 -7.20
CA PHE A 66 10.37 3.29 -7.71
C PHE A 66 8.99 3.14 -8.36
N GLY A 67 8.07 4.06 -8.09
CA GLY A 67 6.76 4.10 -8.75
C GLY A 67 5.70 4.88 -7.99
N ARG A 68 4.75 5.47 -8.72
CA ARG A 68 3.58 6.14 -8.17
C ARG A 68 2.75 5.14 -7.37
N GLY A 69 2.49 5.48 -6.11
CA GLY A 69 1.75 4.62 -5.20
C GLY A 69 2.59 3.58 -4.47
N ALA A 70 3.88 3.40 -4.82
CA ALA A 70 4.72 2.37 -4.18
C ALA A 70 4.89 2.65 -2.69
N LEU A 71 5.32 3.86 -2.33
CA LEU A 71 5.44 4.28 -0.93
C LEU A 71 4.07 4.69 -0.35
N ASP A 72 3.29 5.45 -1.11
CA ASP A 72 2.06 6.10 -0.64
C ASP A 72 0.82 5.63 -1.41
N MET A 73 0.09 4.62 -0.94
CA MET A 73 0.48 3.70 0.14
C MET A 73 0.29 2.22 -0.21
N LYS A 74 0.41 1.86 -1.49
CA LYS A 74 0.10 0.50 -1.97
C LYS A 74 0.99 -0.58 -1.34
N SER A 75 2.24 -0.25 -0.99
CA SER A 75 3.08 -1.16 -0.18
C SER A 75 2.48 -1.43 1.20
N GLY A 76 2.02 -0.39 1.90
CA GLY A 76 1.31 -0.49 3.18
C GLY A 76 0.02 -1.31 3.07
N VAL A 77 -0.79 -1.06 2.02
CA VAL A 77 -1.99 -1.87 1.73
C VAL A 77 -1.64 -3.33 1.48
N SER A 78 -0.57 -3.62 0.74
CA SER A 78 -0.10 -4.99 0.51
C SER A 78 0.29 -5.68 1.81
N VAL A 79 0.95 -4.98 2.74
CA VAL A 79 1.28 -5.51 4.06
C VAL A 79 0.01 -5.83 4.86
N ILE A 80 -0.99 -4.94 4.85
CA ILE A 80 -2.27 -5.16 5.52
C ILE A 80 -2.98 -6.41 4.97
N ILE A 81 -3.01 -6.58 3.65
CA ILE A 81 -3.60 -7.77 3.00
C ILE A 81 -2.87 -9.04 3.45
N ASN A 82 -1.52 -9.02 3.45
CA ASN A 82 -0.73 -10.17 3.89
C ASN A 82 -0.95 -10.50 5.37
N LEU A 83 -1.12 -9.50 6.25
CA LEU A 83 -1.45 -9.72 7.66
C LEU A 83 -2.81 -10.40 7.82
N LEU A 84 -3.82 -9.94 7.09
CA LEU A 84 -5.15 -10.57 7.09
C LEU A 84 -5.08 -12.02 6.60
N GLU A 85 -4.40 -12.25 5.47
CA GLU A 85 -4.22 -13.59 4.91
C GLU A 85 -3.51 -14.51 5.91
N THR A 86 -2.41 -14.04 6.49
CA THR A 86 -1.61 -14.81 7.46
C THR A 86 -2.42 -15.15 8.70
N ALA A 87 -3.12 -14.17 9.29
CA ALA A 87 -3.97 -14.40 10.45
C ALA A 87 -5.13 -15.36 10.12
N SER A 88 -5.68 -15.30 8.90
CA SER A 88 -6.78 -16.16 8.47
C SER A 88 -6.40 -17.64 8.30
N LYS A 89 -5.11 -17.97 8.20
CA LYS A 89 -4.63 -19.35 8.08
C LYS A 89 -4.74 -20.14 9.38
N ASP A 90 -4.65 -19.48 10.53
CA ASP A 90 -4.80 -20.10 11.85
C ASP A 90 -5.57 -19.19 12.82
N PRO A 91 -6.86 -18.98 12.59
CA PRO A 91 -7.70 -18.13 13.43
C PRO A 91 -7.85 -18.68 14.86
N ASP A 92 -7.71 -19.99 15.07
CA ASP A 92 -7.85 -20.63 16.38
C ASP A 92 -6.65 -20.33 17.31
N SER A 93 -5.52 -19.84 16.77
CA SER A 93 -4.40 -19.32 17.56
C SER A 93 -4.35 -17.78 17.68
N PHE A 94 -5.29 -17.08 17.04
CA PHE A 94 -5.37 -15.62 17.03
C PHE A 94 -6.43 -15.10 18.03
N SER A 95 -6.03 -14.19 18.94
CA SER A 95 -6.95 -13.52 19.90
C SER A 95 -7.32 -12.13 19.38
N GLY A 96 -8.61 -11.78 19.44
CA GLY A 96 -9.14 -10.52 18.93
C GLY A 96 -9.47 -10.56 17.43
N ASN A 97 -9.71 -9.40 16.83
CA ASN A 97 -10.19 -9.26 15.45
C ASN A 97 -9.37 -8.24 14.66
N LEU A 98 -9.31 -8.42 13.35
CA LEU A 98 -8.77 -7.43 12.41
C LEU A 98 -9.89 -6.94 11.50
N VAL A 99 -9.99 -5.63 11.32
CA VAL A 99 -10.90 -5.00 10.36
C VAL A 99 -10.07 -4.15 9.42
N ALA A 100 -10.19 -4.36 8.11
CA ALA A 100 -9.49 -3.55 7.12
C ALA A 100 -10.46 -2.74 6.25
N ALA A 101 -10.15 -1.45 6.10
CA ALA A 101 -10.87 -0.53 5.24
C ALA A 101 -9.90 0.11 4.23
N PHE A 102 -10.20 -0.08 2.94
CA PHE A 102 -9.47 0.54 1.85
C PHE A 102 -10.38 1.52 1.11
N VAL A 103 -9.91 2.75 0.91
CA VAL A 103 -10.64 3.82 0.23
C VAL A 103 -9.93 4.25 -1.06
N THR A 104 -10.61 5.05 -1.88
CA THR A 104 -10.17 5.41 -3.24
C THR A 104 -10.18 6.92 -3.48
N ASP A 105 -10.19 7.72 -2.41
CA ASP A 105 -10.34 9.17 -2.50
C ASP A 105 -9.59 9.92 -1.39
N GLU A 106 -8.58 9.28 -0.80
CA GLU A 106 -7.79 9.85 0.30
C GLU A 106 -7.04 11.09 -0.17
N GLU A 107 -6.39 11.00 -1.33
CA GLU A 107 -5.56 12.04 -1.95
C GLU A 107 -6.41 13.22 -2.47
N GLY A 108 -7.73 13.08 -2.40
CA GLY A 108 -8.71 14.12 -2.69
C GLY A 108 -9.28 14.74 -1.41
N ASN A 109 -10.38 14.19 -0.91
CA ASN A 109 -11.12 14.74 0.24
C ASN A 109 -11.53 13.67 1.27
N SER A 110 -11.08 12.42 1.12
CA SER A 110 -11.32 11.32 2.06
C SER A 110 -12.81 11.10 2.41
N LYS A 111 -13.75 11.36 1.50
CA LYS A 111 -15.18 11.12 1.73
C LYS A 111 -15.47 9.65 1.98
N GLY A 112 -14.73 8.75 1.31
CA GLY A 112 -14.79 7.31 1.53
C GLY A 112 -14.47 6.94 2.97
N MET A 113 -13.42 7.52 3.56
CA MET A 113 -13.04 7.23 4.94
C MET A 113 -14.04 7.81 5.94
N LEU A 114 -14.51 9.04 5.70
CA LEU A 114 -15.54 9.66 6.53
C LEU A 114 -16.87 8.87 6.54
N SER A 115 -17.14 8.15 5.45
CA SER A 115 -18.34 7.29 5.32
C SER A 115 -18.09 5.83 5.72
N CYS A 116 -16.87 5.49 6.15
CA CYS A 116 -16.47 4.10 6.44
C CYS A 116 -16.93 3.64 7.83
N VAL A 117 -17.28 4.57 8.71
CA VAL A 117 -17.81 4.30 10.05
C VAL A 117 -19.28 4.73 10.10
N PRO A 118 -20.15 3.98 10.81
CA PRO A 118 -21.57 4.30 10.95
C PRO A 118 -21.83 5.56 11.78
#